data_AF-A0A194QMI3-F1
#
_entry.id   AF-A0A194QMI3-F1
#
_cell.length_a   1.000
_cell.length_b   1.000
_cell.length_c   1.000
_cell.angle_alpha   90.00
_cell.angle_beta   90.00
_cell.angle_gamma   90.00
#
_symmetry.space_group_name_H-M   'P 1'
#
loop_
_entity.id
_entity.type
_entity.pdbx_description
1 polymer ?
#
loop_
_entity_poly.entity_id
_entity_poly.type
_entity_poly.pdbx_seq_one_letter_code
_entity_poly.pdbx_strand_id
1 'polypeptide(L)'
;MARITRIALDFALISIKTIRPAVTRLWRGSKSYILETSMKRLVDNNLVTRAEYALHDVTENLQTKLTTLRDNQLPKEIEYLEKELQKAKEKMKNDKVC
;
A
#
# COMPACT_ATOMS: atom_id res chain seq x y z
N MET A 1 11.57 11.74 -11.11
CA MET A 1 11.35 10.33 -10.68
C MET A 1 10.61 10.21 -9.36
N ALA A 2 10.99 10.93 -8.30
CA ALA A 2 10.38 10.84 -6.96
C ALA A 2 8.83 10.94 -6.93
N ARG A 3 8.26 11.89 -7.69
CA ARG A 3 6.79 12.04 -7.85
C ARG A 3 6.06 10.79 -8.36
N ILE A 4 6.62 10.08 -9.35
CA ILE A 4 5.98 8.89 -9.94
C ILE A 4 6.05 7.72 -8.96
N THR A 5 7.20 7.55 -8.28
CA THR A 5 7.36 6.52 -7.25
C THR A 5 6.42 6.76 -6.06
N ARG A 6 6.16 8.01 -5.67
CA ARG A 6 5.17 8.33 -4.63
C ARG A 6 3.75 7.99 -5.06
N ILE A 7 3.34 8.41 -6.26
CA ILE A 7 2.00 8.10 -6.78
C ILE A 7 1.82 6.58 -6.84
N ALA A 8 2.82 5.84 -7.31
CA ALA A 8 2.78 4.39 -7.33
C ALA A 8 2.70 3.78 -5.91
N LEU A 9 3.44 4.32 -4.93
CA LEU A 9 3.38 3.88 -3.54
C LEU A 9 2.00 4.16 -2.90
N ASP A 10 1.46 5.36 -3.11
CA ASP A 10 0.14 5.76 -2.61
C ASP A 10 -0.96 4.89 -3.25
N PHE A 11 -0.90 4.65 -4.56
CA PHE A 11 -1.81 3.72 -5.25
C PHE A 11 -1.68 2.30 -4.69
N ALA A 12 -0.48 1.78 -4.51
CA ALA A 12 -0.27 0.45 -3.94
C ALA A 12 -0.86 0.33 -2.52
N LEU A 13 -0.66 1.33 -1.67
CA LEU A 13 -1.23 1.38 -0.32
C LEU A 13 -2.75 1.45 -0.33
N ILE A 14 -3.34 2.27 -1.22
CA ILE A 14 -4.80 2.38 -1.37
C ILE A 14 -5.39 1.08 -1.90
N SER A 15 -4.76 0.46 -2.89
CA SER A 15 -5.16 -0.84 -3.44
C SER A 15 -5.12 -1.93 -2.38
N ILE A 16 -4.06 -2.01 -1.56
CA ILE A 16 -3.97 -2.97 -0.46
C ILE A 16 -5.09 -2.74 0.57
N LYS A 17 -5.33 -1.47 0.97
CA LYS A 17 -6.40 -1.13 1.92
C LYS A 17 -7.80 -1.47 1.40
N THR A 18 -8.01 -1.39 0.08
CA THR A 18 -9.33 -1.62 -0.54
C THR A 18 -9.56 -3.10 -0.84
N ILE A 19 -8.55 -3.79 -1.37
CA ILE A 19 -8.64 -5.19 -1.80
C ILE A 19 -8.67 -6.13 -0.59
N ARG A 20 -7.87 -5.85 0.45
CA ARG A 20 -7.78 -6.68 1.66
C ARG A 20 -9.16 -7.01 2.27
N PRO A 21 -10.02 -6.04 2.65
CA PRO A 21 -11.32 -6.35 3.24
C PRO A 21 -12.28 -7.06 2.27
N ALA A 22 -12.19 -6.78 0.97
CA ALA A 22 -13.00 -7.45 -0.05
C ALA A 22 -12.62 -8.93 -0.21
N VAL A 23 -11.32 -9.23 -0.33
CA VAL A 23 -10.80 -10.60 -0.41
C VAL A 23 -11.07 -11.36 0.87
N THR A 24 -10.87 -10.75 2.05
CA THR A 24 -11.20 -11.38 3.33
C THR A 24 -12.70 -11.71 3.45
N ARG A 25 -13.60 -10.82 2.99
CA ARG A 25 -15.04 -11.09 2.98
C ARG A 25 -15.41 -12.25 2.06
N LEU A 26 -14.91 -12.24 0.83
CA LEU A 26 -15.16 -13.32 -0.13
C LEU A 26 -14.62 -14.65 0.39
N TRP A 27 -13.38 -14.67 0.88
CA TRP A 27 -12.78 -15.87 1.46
C TRP A 27 -13.56 -16.40 2.66
N ARG A 28 -13.99 -15.51 3.58
CA ARG A 28 -14.81 -15.91 4.73
C ARG A 28 -16.16 -16.49 4.29
N GLY A 29 -16.81 -15.89 3.29
CA GLY A 29 -18.07 -16.39 2.73
C GLY A 29 -17.91 -17.76 2.07
N SER A 30 -16.90 -17.92 1.22
CA SER A 30 -16.57 -19.20 0.58
C SER A 30 -16.18 -20.27 1.61
N LYS A 31 -15.40 -19.93 2.62
CA LYS A 31 -15.01 -20.83 3.71
C LYS A 31 -16.22 -21.31 4.50
N SER A 32 -17.13 -20.41 4.90
CA SER A 32 -18.38 -20.79 5.58
C SER A 32 -19.22 -21.74 4.74
N TYR A 33 -19.40 -21.44 3.45
CA TYR A 33 -20.13 -22.32 2.53
C TYR A 33 -19.47 -23.70 2.39
N ILE A 34 -18.15 -23.77 2.26
CA ILE A 34 -17.43 -25.04 2.13
C ILE A 34 -17.52 -25.86 3.43
N LEU A 35 -17.48 -25.22 4.60
CA LEU A 35 -17.62 -25.88 5.91
C LEU A 35 -19.01 -26.53 6.10
N GLU A 36 -20.03 -26.06 5.40
CA GLU A 36 -21.40 -26.62 5.38
C GLU A 36 -21.56 -27.79 4.39
N THR A 37 -20.55 -28.05 3.54
CA THR A 37 -20.58 -29.12 2.52
C THR A 37 -19.68 -30.30 2.89
N SER A 38 -19.76 -31.38 2.11
CA SER A 38 -18.87 -32.55 2.21
C SER A 38 -17.38 -32.21 2.00
N MET A 39 -17.05 -31.03 1.47
CA MET A 39 -15.69 -30.54 1.27
C MET A 39 -15.04 -29.93 2.52
N LYS A 40 -15.71 -29.92 3.68
CA LYS A 40 -15.19 -29.40 4.95
C LYS A 40 -13.72 -29.78 5.23
N ARG A 41 -13.35 -31.05 4.99
CA ARG A 41 -11.98 -31.57 5.23
C ARG A 41 -10.88 -30.87 4.42
N LEU A 42 -11.21 -30.26 3.28
CA LEU A 42 -10.24 -29.56 2.44
C LEU A 42 -9.83 -28.21 3.04
N VAL A 43 -10.75 -27.55 3.75
CA VAL A 43 -10.53 -26.22 4.35
C VAL A 43 -10.19 -26.31 5.83
N ASP A 44 -10.60 -27.39 6.50
CA ASP A 44 -10.32 -27.71 7.90
C ASP A 44 -8.97 -28.46 8.08
N ASN A 45 -7.99 -28.12 7.22
CA ASN A 45 -6.63 -28.64 7.26
C ASN A 45 -5.67 -27.54 7.73
N ASN A 46 -4.78 -27.88 8.65
CA ASN A 46 -3.70 -27.04 9.18
C ASN A 46 -2.88 -26.32 8.08
N LEU A 47 -2.69 -26.92 6.90
CA LEU A 47 -1.99 -26.30 5.77
C LEU A 47 -2.72 -25.06 5.23
N VAL A 48 -4.04 -25.12 5.11
CA VAL A 48 -4.86 -24.00 4.64
C VAL A 48 -4.84 -22.88 5.68
N THR A 49 -4.96 -23.23 6.96
CA THR A 49 -4.85 -22.27 8.06
C THR A 49 -3.47 -21.61 8.11
N ARG A 50 -2.38 -22.36 7.95
CA ARG A 50 -1.02 -21.80 7.88
C ARG A 50 -0.82 -20.89 6.68
N ALA A 51 -1.36 -21.25 5.52
CA ALA A 51 -1.30 -20.41 4.33
C ALA A 51 -2.08 -19.10 4.51
N GLU A 52 -3.26 -19.15 5.16
CA GLU A 52 -4.03 -17.95 5.54
C GLU A 52 -3.22 -17.02 6.45
N TYR A 53 -2.59 -17.57 7.50
CA TYR A 53 -1.73 -16.79 8.40
C TYR A 53 -0.51 -16.21 7.69
N ALA A 54 0.18 -17.00 6.87
CA ALA A 54 1.35 -16.52 6.12
C ALA A 54 0.97 -15.40 5.14
N LEU A 55 -0.16 -15.52 4.43
CA LEU A 55 -0.68 -14.46 3.56
C LEU A 55 -1.03 -13.20 4.38
N HIS A 56 -1.62 -13.37 5.56
CA HIS A 56 -1.94 -12.26 6.44
C HIS A 56 -0.68 -11.50 6.88
N ASP A 57 0.32 -12.22 7.39
CA ASP A 57 1.60 -11.68 7.86
C ASP A 57 2.39 -11.00 6.74
N VAL A 58 2.44 -11.62 5.55
CA VAL A 58 3.08 -11.00 4.38
C VAL A 58 2.38 -9.71 4.00
N THR A 59 1.05 -9.69 4.01
CA THR A 59 0.28 -8.48 3.67
C THR A 59 0.48 -7.37 4.71
N GLU A 60 0.52 -7.71 6.01
CA GLU A 60 0.85 -6.73 7.06
C GLU A 60 2.27 -6.19 6.91
N ASN A 61 3.26 -7.07 6.73
CA ASN A 61 4.65 -6.66 6.53
C ASN A 61 4.81 -5.78 5.29
N LEU A 62 4.12 -6.08 4.19
CA LEU A 62 4.15 -5.26 2.98
C LEU A 62 3.54 -3.88 3.24
N GLN A 63 2.41 -3.82 3.93
CA GLN A 63 1.73 -2.58 4.28
C GLN A 63 2.61 -1.71 5.19
N THR A 64 3.23 -2.30 6.21
CA THR A 64 4.16 -1.62 7.12
C THR A 64 5.38 -1.09 6.36
N LYS A 65 6.05 -1.92 5.55
CA LYS A 65 7.22 -1.50 4.75
C LYS A 65 6.87 -0.38 3.76
N LEU A 66 5.74 -0.46 3.07
CA LEU A 66 5.29 0.58 2.16
C LEU A 66 4.99 1.89 2.90
N THR A 67 4.40 1.81 4.09
CA THR A 67 4.14 3.00 4.93
C THR A 67 5.46 3.63 5.39
N THR A 68 6.41 2.83 5.88
CA THR A 68 7.74 3.32 6.28
C THR A 68 8.52 3.93 5.11
N LEU A 69 8.43 3.35 3.91
CA LEU A 69 9.06 3.91 2.71
C LEU A 69 8.46 5.26 2.31
N ARG A 70 7.12 5.39 2.38
CA ARG A 70 6.42 6.65 2.15
C ARG A 70 6.83 7.72 3.17
N ASP A 71 6.83 7.36 4.46
CA ASP A 71 7.17 8.27 5.55
C ASP A 71 8.63 8.73 5.49
N ASN A 72 9.55 7.86 5.05
CA ASN A 72 10.96 8.21 4.83
C ASN A 72 11.20 9.03 3.55
N GLN A 73 10.35 8.91 2.53
CA GLN A 73 10.45 9.70 1.29
C GLN A 73 9.86 11.11 1.43
N LEU A 74 8.81 11.28 2.23
CA LEU A 74 8.13 12.55 2.47
C LEU A 74 9.06 13.73 2.84
N PRO A 75 9.98 13.62 3.83
CA PRO A 75 10.84 14.75 4.20
C PRO A 75 11.85 15.12 3.10
N LYS A 76 12.37 14.14 2.37
CA LYS A 76 13.30 14.37 1.24
C LYS A 76 12.61 15.04 0.05
N GLU A 77 11.34 14.71 -0.19
CA GLU A 77 10.54 15.37 -1.22
C GLU A 77 10.14 16.79 -0.82
N ILE A 78 9.82 17.05 0.45
CA ILE A 78 9.51 18.39 0.94
C ILE A 78 10.73 19.31 0.75
N GLU A 79 11.92 18.86 1.16
CA GLU A 79 13.15 19.65 1.01
C GLU A 79 13.49 19.92 -0.48
N TYR A 80 13.26 18.93 -1.35
CA TYR A 80 13.41 19.11 -2.80
C TYR A 80 12.41 20.14 -3.36
N LEU A 81 11.13 20.02 -2.97
CA LEU A 81 10.07 20.93 -3.41
C LEU A 81 10.28 22.35 -2.89
N GLU A 82 10.76 22.54 -1.66
CA GLU A 82 11.15 23.84 -1.11
C GLU A 82 12.28 24.47 -1.91
N LYS A 83 13.32 23.69 -2.27
CA LYS A 83 14.41 24.15 -3.14
C LYS A 83 13.92 24.53 -4.53
N GLU A 84 12.99 23.77 -5.12
CA GLU A 84 12.38 24.16 -6.41
C GLU A 84 11.50 25.40 -6.30
N LEU A 85 10.72 25.54 -5.23
CA LEU A 85 9.91 26.73 -4.96
C LEU A 85 10.79 27.97 -4.80
N GLN A 86 11.93 27.83 -4.11
CA GLN A 86 12.88 28.92 -3.91
C GLN A 86 13.56 29.32 -5.23
N LYS A 87 13.99 28.35 -6.04
CA LYS A 87 14.50 28.61 -7.40
C LYS A 87 13.45 29.25 -8.30
N ALA A 88 12.19 28.84 -8.21
CA ALA A 88 11.09 29.43 -8.96
C ALA A 88 10.80 30.88 -8.52
N LYS A 89 10.84 31.16 -7.20
CA LYS A 89 10.73 32.53 -6.66
C LYS A 89 11.88 33.42 -7.12
N GLU A 90 13.11 32.93 -7.12
CA GLU A 90 14.29 33.68 -7.62
C GLU A 90 14.17 33.97 -9.11
N LYS A 91 13.73 32.99 -9.92
CA LYS A 91 13.43 33.21 -11.34
C LYS A 91 12.33 34.26 -11.56
N MET A 92 11.22 34.16 -10.84
CA MET A 92 10.13 35.14 -10.94
C MET A 92 10.56 36.55 -10.48
N LYS A 93 11.52 36.65 -9.56
CA LYS A 93 12.08 37.93 -9.12
C LYS A 93 13.02 38.51 -10.18
N ASN A 94 13.80 37.68 -10.87
CA ASN A 94 14.61 38.11 -12.01
C ASN A 94 13.76 38.49 -13.23
N ASP A 95 12.69 37.75 -13.53
CA ASP A 95 11.80 38.03 -14.67
C ASP A 95 10.94 39.31 -14.48
N LYS A 96 10.73 39.77 -13.24
CA LYS A 96 10.04 41.04 -12.94
C LYS A 96 10.95 42.27 -12.98
N VAL A 97 12.24 42.11 -13.25
CA VAL A 97 13.24 43.19 -13.29
C VAL A 97 13.64 43.56 -14.73
N CYS A 98 12.88 43.11 -15.73
CA CYS A 98 12.97 43.61 -17.11
C CYS A 98 11.74 44.43 -17.50
#